data_AF-A0A0Q6JJ31-F1
#
_entry.id   AF-A0A0Q6JJ31-F1
#
_cell.length_a   1.000
_cell.length_b   1.000
_cell.length_c   1.000
_cell.angle_alpha   90.00
_cell.angle_beta   90.00
_cell.angle_gamma   90.00
#
_symmetry.space_group_name_H-M   'P 1'
#
loop_
_entity.id
_entity.type
_entity.pdbx_description
1 polymer ?
#
loop_
_entity_poly.entity_id
_entity_poly.type
_entity_poly.pdbx_seq_one_letter_code
_entity_poly.pdbx_strand_id
1 'polypeptide(L)'
;MTAPNTRSDGNPSIGELLSNVSADLSVLMRQELALAKAEARQTATRAGKGAGMLAGAAVAGYFVLLFLSVALWWSLGNAIGRGWSALVVTVIWAVIAAVLAVVGRSSLKSAPGMPRTTDTVKDIPGALTPHPDTVARDTSAHHEERRP
;
A
#
# COMPACT_ATOMS: atom_id res chain seq x y z
N MET A 1 61.57 -5.39 -44.65
CA MET A 1 60.39 -5.76 -45.46
C MET A 1 59.80 -7.01 -44.85
N THR A 2 58.69 -6.87 -44.11
CA THR A 2 57.73 -7.89 -43.59
C THR A 2 56.71 -7.11 -42.74
N ALA A 3 55.39 -7.26 -42.77
CA ALA A 3 54.38 -7.80 -43.68
C ALA A 3 53.07 -7.02 -43.34
N PRO A 4 52.09 -6.87 -44.25
CA PRO A 4 50.90 -6.06 -44.01
C PRO A 4 49.92 -6.76 -43.06
N ASN A 5 49.53 -6.08 -41.97
CA ASN A 5 48.46 -6.53 -41.08
C ASN A 5 47.13 -6.45 -41.84
N THR A 6 46.63 -7.60 -42.30
CA THR A 6 45.33 -7.72 -42.96
C THR A 6 44.24 -7.43 -41.94
N ARG A 7 43.66 -6.24 -42.02
CA ARG A 7 42.37 -5.96 -41.40
C ARG A 7 41.37 -6.95 -41.99
N SER A 8 40.71 -7.70 -41.13
CA SER A 8 39.62 -8.59 -41.47
C SER A 8 38.46 -7.77 -42.05
N ASP A 9 38.42 -7.63 -43.38
CA ASP A 9 37.26 -7.14 -44.15
C ASP A 9 36.20 -8.25 -44.27
N GLY A 10 35.70 -8.70 -43.11
CA GLY A 10 34.54 -9.58 -43.00
C GLY A 10 33.38 -8.77 -42.45
N ASN A 11 32.34 -8.54 -43.25
CA ASN A 11 31.09 -7.99 -42.73
C ASN A 11 30.67 -8.83 -41.50
N PRO A 12 30.36 -8.21 -40.35
CA PRO A 12 29.95 -8.94 -39.16
C PRO A 12 28.78 -9.87 -39.52
N SER A 13 28.90 -11.13 -39.09
CA SER A 13 27.88 -12.12 -39.39
C SER A 13 26.55 -11.71 -38.74
N ILE A 14 25.42 -12.08 -39.35
CA ILE A 14 24.08 -11.77 -38.80
C ILE A 14 23.94 -12.28 -37.36
N GLY A 15 24.57 -13.39 -37.01
CA GLY A 15 24.58 -13.93 -35.64
C GLY A 15 25.36 -13.05 -34.66
N GLU A 16 26.43 -12.41 -35.10
CA GLU A 16 27.25 -11.51 -34.28
C GLU A 16 26.56 -10.17 -34.04
N LEU A 17 25.85 -9.64 -35.04
CA LEU A 17 25.01 -8.46 -34.90
C LEU A 17 23.84 -8.70 -33.94
N LEU A 18 23.16 -9.85 -34.05
CA LEU A 18 22.07 -10.24 -33.13
C LEU A 18 22.59 -10.43 -31.70
N SER A 19 23.78 -11.01 -31.53
CA SER A 19 24.43 -11.16 -30.23
C SER A 19 24.71 -9.80 -29.58
N ASN A 20 25.28 -8.85 -30.33
CA ASN A 20 25.58 -7.52 -29.83
C ASN A 20 24.31 -6.73 -29.46
N VAL A 21 23.28 -6.77 -30.30
CA VAL A 21 21.99 -6.11 -29.99
C VAL A 21 21.34 -6.73 -28.74
N SER A 22 21.39 -8.05 -28.59
CA SER A 22 20.85 -8.73 -27.40
C SER A 22 21.61 -8.36 -26.12
N ALA A 23 22.93 -8.19 -26.23
CA ALA A 23 23.77 -7.71 -25.13
C ALA A 23 23.44 -6.25 -24.77
N ASP A 24 23.27 -5.38 -25.76
CA ASP A 24 22.92 -3.96 -25.55
C ASP A 24 21.54 -3.79 -24.91
N LEU A 25 20.54 -4.57 -25.35
CA LEU A 25 19.22 -4.61 -24.72
C LEU A 25 19.29 -5.10 -23.27
N SER A 26 20.13 -6.10 -23.00
CA SER A 26 20.34 -6.60 -21.63
C SER A 26 20.98 -5.55 -20.74
N VAL A 27 21.86 -4.72 -21.28
CA VAL A 27 22.48 -3.60 -20.58
C VAL A 27 21.45 -2.50 -20.29
N LEU A 28 20.64 -2.10 -21.28
CA LEU A 28 19.54 -1.14 -21.10
C LEU A 28 18.53 -1.59 -20.04
N MET A 29 18.07 -2.84 -20.09
CA MET A 29 17.14 -3.38 -19.10
C MET A 29 17.69 -3.31 -17.68
N ARG A 30 18.98 -3.63 -17.49
CA ARG A 30 19.63 -3.51 -16.18
C ARG A 30 19.75 -2.06 -15.72
N GLN A 31 19.96 -1.12 -16.65
CA GLN A 31 20.02 0.32 -16.33
C GLN A 31 18.65 0.86 -15.92
N GLU A 32 17.58 0.54 -16.66
CA GLU A 32 16.22 0.93 -16.31
C GLU A 32 15.80 0.37 -14.95
N LEU A 33 16.13 -0.89 -14.66
CA LEU A 33 15.89 -1.48 -13.35
C LEU A 33 16.73 -0.80 -12.25
N ALA A 34 17.99 -0.46 -12.53
CA ALA A 34 18.84 0.25 -11.57
C ALA A 34 18.30 1.66 -11.28
N LEU A 35 17.79 2.35 -12.30
CA LEU A 35 17.17 3.67 -12.18
C LEU A 35 15.85 3.58 -11.40
N ALA A 36 14.95 2.69 -11.79
CA ALA A 36 13.68 2.46 -11.09
C ALA A 36 13.91 2.09 -9.62
N LYS A 37 14.93 1.26 -9.33
CA LYS A 37 15.33 0.94 -7.96
C LYS A 37 15.87 2.16 -7.21
N ALA A 38 16.66 3.02 -7.86
CA ALA A 38 17.16 4.24 -7.26
C ALA A 38 16.02 5.22 -6.95
N GLU A 39 15.08 5.41 -7.87
CA GLU A 39 13.91 6.27 -7.69
C GLU A 39 12.96 5.73 -6.62
N ALA A 40 12.71 4.42 -6.61
CA ALA A 40 11.94 3.76 -5.56
C ALA A 40 12.60 3.93 -4.18
N ARG A 41 13.93 3.78 -4.09
CA ARG A 41 14.67 4.00 -2.83
C ARG A 41 14.62 5.45 -2.38
N GLN A 42 14.76 6.40 -3.30
CA GLN A 42 14.67 7.82 -2.98
C GLN A 42 13.27 8.19 -2.51
N THR A 43 12.25 7.67 -3.17
CA THR A 43 10.83 7.84 -2.80
C THR A 43 10.56 7.23 -1.43
N ALA A 44 10.98 5.98 -1.19
CA ALA A 44 10.83 5.31 0.10
C ALA A 44 11.56 6.07 1.22
N THR A 45 12.74 6.62 0.95
CA THR A 45 13.50 7.39 1.94
C THR A 45 12.79 8.70 2.28
N ARG A 46 12.30 9.43 1.28
CA ARG A 46 11.55 10.68 1.48
C ARG A 46 10.24 10.44 2.21
N ALA A 47 9.48 9.43 1.77
CA ALA A 47 8.24 9.01 2.43
C ALA A 47 8.51 8.55 3.87
N GLY A 48 9.55 7.76 4.11
CA GLY A 48 9.95 7.29 5.44
C GLY A 48 10.36 8.44 6.37
N LYS A 49 11.12 9.42 5.88
CA LYS A 49 11.46 10.63 6.65
C LYS A 49 10.21 11.43 7.00
N GLY A 50 9.31 11.64 6.03
CA GLY A 50 8.04 12.33 6.24
C GLY A 50 7.17 11.62 7.28
N ALA A 51 6.99 10.30 7.13
CA ALA A 51 6.24 9.48 8.08
C ALA A 51 6.88 9.51 9.48
N GLY A 52 8.22 9.44 9.58
CA GLY A 52 8.94 9.56 10.85
C GLY A 52 8.75 10.92 11.52
N MET A 53 8.79 12.01 10.75
CA MET A 53 8.53 13.36 11.25
C MET A 53 7.09 13.51 11.75
N LEU A 54 6.10 12.99 11.01
CA LEU A 54 4.69 13.02 11.43
C LEU A 54 4.46 12.17 12.69
N ALA A 55 5.06 11.00 12.79
CA ALA A 55 5.00 10.18 13.99
C ALA A 55 5.64 10.90 15.19
N GLY A 56 6.82 11.49 15.01
CA GLY A 56 7.48 12.31 16.04
C GLY A 56 6.64 13.51 16.46
N ALA A 57 6.01 14.21 15.51
CA ALA A 57 5.11 15.33 15.79
C ALA A 57 3.86 14.89 16.56
N ALA A 58 3.30 13.71 16.26
CA ALA A 58 2.18 13.16 17.01
C ALA A 58 2.56 12.88 18.47
N VAL A 59 3.72 12.26 18.71
CA VAL A 59 4.23 12.01 20.07
C VAL A 59 4.52 13.32 20.81
N ALA A 60 5.20 14.27 20.17
CA ALA A 60 5.48 15.57 20.76
C ALA A 60 4.19 16.33 21.08
N GLY A 61 3.22 16.33 20.17
CA GLY A 61 1.89 16.93 20.37
C GLY A 61 1.13 16.29 21.54
N TYR A 62 1.22 14.97 21.71
CA TYR A 62 0.66 14.27 22.86
C TYR A 62 1.27 14.76 24.19
N PHE A 63 2.60 14.92 24.26
CA PHE A 63 3.24 15.46 25.45
C PHE A 63 2.86 16.91 25.73
N VAL A 64 2.76 17.75 24.70
CA VAL A 64 2.28 19.14 24.86
C VAL A 64 0.88 19.15 25.48
N LEU A 65 -0.04 18.33 24.97
CA LEU A 65 -1.40 18.22 25.50
C LEU A 65 -1.44 17.68 26.94
N LEU A 66 -0.57 16.71 27.27
CA LEU A 66 -0.42 16.18 28.62
C LEU A 66 0.04 17.28 29.60
N PHE A 67 1.14 17.97 29.29
CA PHE A 67 1.68 19.01 30.16
C PHE A 67 0.74 20.22 30.25
N LEU A 68 0.06 20.58 29.16
CA LEU A 68 -0.98 21.61 29.17
C LEU A 68 -2.13 21.22 30.11
N SER A 69 -2.55 19.96 30.11
CA SER A 69 -3.60 19.46 31.00
C SER A 69 -3.18 19.52 32.46
N VAL A 70 -1.93 19.13 32.77
CA VAL A 70 -1.37 19.22 34.12
C VAL A 70 -1.26 20.68 34.58
N ALA A 71 -0.77 21.57 33.71
CA ALA A 71 -0.66 22.99 34.00
C ALA A 71 -2.04 23.62 34.25
N LEU A 72 -3.04 23.29 33.43
CA LEU A 72 -4.41 23.76 33.58
C LEU A 72 -5.02 23.26 34.89
N TRP A 73 -4.87 21.97 35.20
CA TRP A 73 -5.33 21.40 36.46
C TRP A 73 -4.66 22.11 37.64
N TRP A 74 -3.34 22.28 37.63
CA TRP A 74 -2.62 22.94 38.72
C TRP A 74 -3.04 24.40 38.89
N SER A 75 -3.19 25.13 37.78
CA SER A 75 -3.63 26.53 37.76
C SER A 75 -5.03 26.70 38.34
N LEU A 76 -6.01 25.92 37.87
CA LEU A 76 -7.37 25.93 38.43
C LEU A 76 -7.40 25.41 39.86
N GLY A 77 -6.50 24.48 40.20
CA GLY A 77 -6.40 23.87 41.52
C GLY A 77 -6.20 24.90 42.62
N ASN A 78 -5.49 26.00 42.31
CA ASN A 78 -5.29 27.12 43.23
C ASN A 78 -6.52 28.03 43.36
N ALA A 79 -7.42 28.03 42.38
CA ALA A 79 -8.60 28.90 42.36
C ALA A 79 -9.87 28.21 42.92
N ILE A 80 -10.12 26.96 42.52
CA ILE A 80 -11.37 26.23 42.81
C ILE A 80 -11.16 24.88 43.51
N GLY A 81 -9.90 24.55 43.84
CA GLY A 81 -9.52 23.28 44.44
C GLY A 81 -9.26 22.17 43.41
N ARG A 82 -8.34 21.26 43.75
CA ARG A 82 -7.84 20.23 42.82
C ARG A 82 -8.92 19.26 42.34
N GLY A 83 -9.92 18.94 43.17
CA GLY A 83 -11.02 18.04 42.80
C GLY A 83 -11.90 18.63 41.68
N TRP A 84 -12.39 19.86 41.87
CA TRP A 84 -13.21 20.55 40.86
C TRP A 84 -12.43 20.86 39.59
N SER A 85 -11.15 21.17 39.72
CA SER A 85 -10.26 21.38 38.58
C SER A 85 -10.13 20.13 37.72
N ALA A 86 -10.04 18.95 38.34
CA ALA A 86 -10.00 17.68 37.61
C ALA A 86 -11.28 17.51 36.77
N LEU A 87 -12.45 17.77 37.35
CA LEU A 87 -13.73 17.67 36.64
C LEU A 87 -13.81 18.63 35.45
N VAL A 88 -13.36 19.87 35.60
CA VAL A 88 -13.32 20.85 34.50
C VAL A 88 -12.42 20.35 33.37
N VAL A 89 -11.20 19.88 33.69
CA VAL A 89 -10.27 19.35 32.69
C VAL A 89 -10.85 18.11 32.00
N THR A 90 -11.53 17.22 32.73
CA THR A 90 -12.23 16.06 32.16
C THR A 90 -13.32 16.47 31.20
N VAL A 91 -14.15 17.47 31.54
CA VAL A 91 -15.22 17.96 30.65
C VAL A 91 -14.63 18.56 29.38
N ILE A 92 -13.54 19.33 29.47
CA ILE A 92 -12.83 19.88 28.29
C ILE A 92 -12.37 18.75 27.38
N TRP A 93 -11.72 17.71 27.92
CA TRP A 93 -11.28 16.56 27.13
C TRP A 93 -12.44 15.75 26.54
N ALA A 94 -13.55 15.60 27.26
CA ALA A 94 -14.73 14.94 26.75
C ALA A 94 -15.32 15.67 25.52
N VAL A 95 -15.36 17.01 25.56
CA VAL A 95 -15.80 17.82 24.42
C VAL A 95 -14.84 17.68 23.25
N ILE A 96 -13.53 17.78 23.47
CA ILE A 96 -12.51 17.59 22.43
C ILE A 96 -12.66 16.20 21.79
N ALA A 97 -12.78 15.15 22.60
CA ALA A 97 -12.94 13.78 22.13
C ALA A 97 -14.22 13.60 21.30
N ALA A 98 -15.34 14.18 21.73
CA ALA A 98 -16.61 14.15 20.99
C ALA A 98 -16.47 14.81 19.62
N VAL A 99 -15.83 16.00 19.55
CA VAL A 99 -15.58 16.70 18.29
C VAL A 99 -14.67 15.89 17.37
N LEU A 100 -13.55 15.37 17.89
CA LEU A 100 -12.62 14.54 17.11
C LEU A 100 -13.29 13.26 16.60
N ALA A 101 -14.15 12.62 17.40
CA ALA A 101 -14.89 11.44 16.98
C ALA A 101 -15.86 11.75 15.84
N VAL A 102 -16.59 12.87 15.91
CA VAL A 102 -17.52 13.30 14.85
C VAL A 102 -16.77 13.66 13.57
N VAL A 103 -15.73 14.48 13.66
CA VAL A 103 -14.93 14.91 12.51
C VAL A 103 -14.22 13.72 11.90
N GLY A 104 -13.55 12.89 12.71
CA GLY A 104 -12.87 11.69 12.24
C GLY A 104 -13.82 10.73 11.53
N ARG A 105 -15.01 10.50 12.09
CA ARG A 105 -16.04 9.67 11.45
C ARG A 105 -16.52 10.28 10.13
N SER A 106 -16.66 11.60 10.04
CA SER A 106 -17.02 12.28 8.79
C SER A 106 -15.92 12.13 7.73
N SER A 107 -14.67 12.33 8.12
CA SER A 107 -13.51 12.20 7.21
C SER A 107 -13.37 10.77 6.69
N LEU A 108 -13.59 9.75 7.52
CA LEU A 108 -13.57 8.35 7.09
C LEU A 108 -14.71 8.03 6.12
N LYS A 109 -15.91 8.60 6.31
CA LYS A 109 -17.05 8.41 5.39
C LYS A 109 -16.84 9.07 4.03
N SER A 110 -16.10 10.17 3.99
CA SER A 110 -15.83 10.94 2.77
C SER A 110 -14.56 10.49 2.04
N ALA A 111 -13.78 9.57 2.62
CA ALA A 111 -12.55 9.07 2.04
C ALA A 111 -12.83 8.27 0.75
N PRO A 112 -12.34 8.71 -0.43
CA PRO A 112 -12.50 7.98 -1.69
C PRO A 112 -11.82 6.61 -1.58
N GLY A 113 -12.56 5.53 -1.87
CA GLY A 113 -12.01 4.17 -1.86
C GLY A 113 -12.31 3.34 -0.60
N MET A 114 -13.05 3.86 0.39
CA MET A 114 -13.65 2.98 1.39
C MET A 114 -14.80 2.20 0.72
N PRO A 115 -14.67 0.88 0.50
CA PRO A 115 -15.72 0.13 -0.15
C PRO A 115 -16.94 0.18 0.77
N ARG A 116 -18.08 0.70 0.27
CA ARG A 116 -19.37 0.54 0.96
C ARG A 116 -19.83 -0.94 1.00
N THR A 117 -18.98 -1.87 0.58
CA THR A 117 -19.30 -3.22 0.13
C THR A 117 -18.88 -4.31 1.11
N THR A 118 -18.73 -4.03 2.41
CA THR A 118 -18.81 -5.14 3.40
C THR A 118 -20.22 -5.71 3.50
N ASP A 119 -21.24 -4.98 3.02
CA ASP A 119 -22.61 -5.47 2.92
C ASP A 119 -22.84 -6.30 1.64
N THR A 120 -22.19 -5.95 0.51
CA THR A 120 -22.33 -6.69 -0.76
C THR A 120 -21.55 -8.01 -0.77
N VAL A 121 -20.43 -8.13 -0.04
CA VAL A 121 -19.65 -9.38 0.03
C VAL A 121 -20.36 -10.47 0.85
N LYS A 122 -21.30 -10.09 1.73
CA LYS A 122 -22.13 -11.05 2.48
C LYS A 122 -23.29 -11.63 1.66
N ASP A 123 -23.59 -11.05 0.51
CA ASP A 123 -24.79 -11.34 -0.29
C ASP A 123 -24.50 -12.12 -1.58
N ILE A 124 -23.33 -12.77 -1.67
CA ILE A 124 -23.02 -13.72 -2.77
C ILE A 124 -23.01 -15.18 -2.26
N PRO A 125 -24.16 -15.77 -1.82
CA PRO A 125 -24.31 -17.20 -1.78
C PRO A 125 -24.74 -17.69 -3.16
N GLY A 126 -23.83 -18.34 -3.91
CA GLY A 126 -24.21 -19.08 -5.11
C GLY A 126 -23.14 -19.20 -6.20
N ALA A 127 -22.13 -18.33 -6.21
CA ALA A 127 -21.09 -18.35 -7.24
C ALA A 127 -19.93 -19.34 -6.96
N LEU A 128 -19.94 -20.03 -5.81
CA LEU A 128 -18.88 -20.96 -5.38
C LEU A 128 -19.34 -22.42 -5.21
N THR A 129 -20.53 -22.78 -5.68
CA THR A 129 -20.95 -24.19 -5.77
C THR A 129 -20.82 -24.67 -7.21
N PRO A 130 -19.81 -25.49 -7.54
CA PRO A 130 -19.79 -26.26 -8.77
C PRO A 130 -21.05 -27.13 -8.84
N HIS A 131 -21.85 -26.98 -9.90
CA HIS A 131 -22.93 -27.93 -10.22
C HIS A 131 -22.28 -29.23 -10.74
N PRO A 132 -22.43 -30.38 -10.07
CA PRO A 132 -21.85 -31.66 -10.50
C PRO A 132 -22.60 -32.33 -11.67
N ASP A 133 -23.57 -31.64 -12.29
CA ASP A 133 -24.54 -32.30 -13.17
C ASP A 133 -24.12 -32.38 -14.65
N THR A 134 -22.99 -31.79 -15.02
CA THR A 134 -22.50 -31.81 -16.41
C THR A 134 -21.62 -33.03 -16.74
N VAL A 135 -21.09 -33.74 -15.74
CA VAL A 135 -20.24 -34.93 -15.97
C VAL A 135 -21.07 -36.21 -16.17
N ALA A 136 -22.29 -36.29 -15.60
CA ALA A 136 -23.11 -37.50 -15.67
C ALA A 136 -23.92 -37.62 -16.98
N ARG A 137 -24.18 -36.52 -17.68
CA ARG A 137 -24.97 -36.51 -18.94
C ARG A 137 -24.17 -36.93 -20.18
N ASP A 138 -22.85 -36.77 -20.17
CA ASP A 138 -22.03 -37.07 -21.35
C ASP A 138 -21.66 -38.56 -21.46
N THR A 139 -21.60 -39.27 -20.33
CA THR A 139 -21.24 -40.70 -20.29
C THR A 139 -22.41 -41.61 -20.69
N SER A 140 -23.66 -41.16 -20.54
CA SER A 140 -24.85 -41.97 -20.83
C SER A 140 -25.28 -41.92 -22.30
N ALA A 141 -24.87 -40.90 -23.06
CA ALA A 141 -25.18 -40.81 -24.50
C ALA A 141 -24.31 -41.76 -25.35
N HIS A 142 -23.15 -42.19 -24.87
CA HIS A 142 -22.22 -43.02 -25.64
C HIS A 142 -22.42 -44.54 -25.50
N HIS A 143 -23.30 -44.99 -24.60
CA HIS A 143 -23.48 -46.41 -24.30
C HIS A 143 -24.70 -47.07 -24.98
N GLU A 144 -25.58 -46.29 -25.61
CA GLU A 144 -26.82 -46.79 -26.25
C GLU A 144 -26.60 -47.30 -27.69
N GLU A 145 -25.53 -46.88 -28.38
CA GLU A 145 -25.34 -47.12 -29.82
C GLU A 145 -24.51 -48.37 -30.16
N ARG A 146 -24.08 -49.16 -29.15
CA ARG A 146 -23.36 -50.43 -29.36
C ARG A 146 -24.11 -51.62 -28.78
N ARG A 147 -25.31 -51.91 -29.28
CA ARG A 147 -25.88 -53.26 -29.19
C ARG A 147 -26.20 -53.79 -30.60
N PRO A 148 -25.55 -54.88 -31.05
CA PRO A 148 -25.90 -55.57 -32.28
C PRO A 148 -27.20 -56.39 -32.15
#